data_AF-A0A8C5MYB6-F1
#
_entry.id   AF-A0A8C5MYB6-F1
#
_cell.length_a   1.000
_cell.length_b   1.000
_cell.length_c   1.000
_cell.angle_alpha   90.00
_cell.angle_beta   90.00
_cell.angle_gamma   90.00
#
_symmetry.space_group_name_H-M   'P 1'
#
loop_
_entity.id
_entity.type
_entity.pdbx_description
1 polymer ?
#
loop_
_entity_poly.entity_id
_entity_poly.type
_entity_poly.pdbx_seq_one_letter_code
_entity_poly.pdbx_strand_id
1 'polypeptide(L)'
;MKAAHCGAAPFVLCHGAGISIDQDNQRMDKHTPEHPLPEEILKMPRDKTICTYCGVSYLILHEFKLLEDKIKTLENELTSYRGSAEREKKLQDDLLLLSQELEQSKTDGESKAERLKILTSQINEKENELHLLTEELACSKEEVTLTREQEQLFRDKSAEQQEKLTKTLSLLKFLQCEQVIVKSDLNAMLTSWITLKSQLGSQVQDIGKTLSAEVIRLNKNLAEAQGETLSLQNQMKHLQTVSDSFVLTSQELQTSRQMENELKNRCHDLQKLTVDIQQQLQKAELDFQKAITETEHYKEISMGYNCNSTTLQFLCSNQQMATFCLL
;
A
#
# COMPACT_ATOMS: atom_id res chain seq x y z
N MET A 1 -61.85 13.23 30.96
CA MET A 1 -63.25 13.62 30.67
C MET A 1 -64.09 13.26 31.88
N LYS A 2 -64.66 14.27 32.54
CA LYS A 2 -65.61 14.14 33.66
C LYS A 2 -66.99 13.83 33.09
N ALA A 3 -67.71 12.89 33.69
CA ALA A 3 -69.17 12.84 33.62
C ALA A 3 -69.70 12.61 35.03
N ALA A 4 -70.64 13.47 35.42
CA ALA A 4 -71.21 13.61 36.73
C ALA A 4 -72.70 13.24 36.69
N HIS A 5 -73.24 12.98 37.89
CA HIS A 5 -74.65 13.06 38.27
C HIS A 5 -75.61 11.94 37.84
N CYS A 6 -76.21 11.27 38.83
CA CYS A 6 -77.58 11.58 39.24
C CYS A 6 -77.88 11.00 40.64
N GLY A 7 -78.64 11.75 41.43
CA GLY A 7 -79.18 11.34 42.73
C GLY A 7 -80.68 11.61 42.83
N ALA A 8 -81.23 11.33 44.03
CA ALA A 8 -82.63 11.47 44.51
C ALA A 8 -83.50 10.21 44.31
N ALA A 9 -84.30 9.72 45.27
CA ALA A 9 -84.85 10.30 46.52
C ALA A 9 -85.25 9.19 47.54
N PRO A 10 -85.42 9.50 48.84
CA PRO A 10 -86.05 8.60 49.82
C PRO A 10 -87.54 8.90 50.02
N PHE A 11 -88.35 7.83 50.11
CA PHE A 11 -89.80 7.88 50.31
C PHE A 11 -90.15 8.05 51.79
N VAL A 12 -91.11 8.93 52.05
CA VAL A 12 -91.52 9.45 53.35
C VAL A 12 -92.44 8.47 54.09
N LEU A 13 -92.17 8.26 55.39
CA LEU A 13 -93.03 7.60 56.37
C LEU A 13 -94.21 8.51 56.75
N CYS A 14 -95.45 8.04 56.54
CA CYS A 14 -96.65 8.63 57.13
C CYS A 14 -97.06 7.83 58.37
N HIS A 15 -96.90 8.42 59.57
CA HIS A 15 -97.60 8.00 60.78
C HIS A 15 -98.92 8.79 60.87
N GLY A 16 -100.04 8.08 60.74
CA GLY A 16 -101.37 8.60 61.05
C GLY A 16 -101.86 8.00 62.36
N ALA A 17 -101.74 8.77 63.45
CA ALA A 17 -102.45 8.53 64.69
C ALA A 17 -103.90 9.00 64.55
N GLY A 18 -104.86 8.15 64.93
CA GLY A 18 -106.28 8.39 64.68
C GLY A 18 -107.18 7.72 65.71
N ILE A 19 -107.30 8.39 66.86
CA ILE A 19 -108.55 8.70 67.57
C ILE A 19 -109.35 7.52 68.15
N SER A 20 -109.22 7.40 69.47
CA SER A 20 -110.17 6.80 70.40
C SER A 20 -111.54 7.44 70.27
N ILE A 21 -112.58 6.61 70.19
CA ILE A 21 -113.95 7.01 70.51
C ILE A 21 -114.46 6.04 71.56
N ASP A 22 -114.30 6.47 72.81
CA ASP A 22 -115.13 6.05 73.93
C ASP A 22 -116.57 6.48 73.64
N GLN A 23 -117.48 5.50 73.56
CA GLN A 23 -118.90 5.75 73.77
C GLN A 23 -119.31 5.12 75.08
N ASP A 24 -119.27 5.99 76.08
CA ASP A 24 -119.95 5.97 77.35
C ASP A 24 -121.43 5.61 77.15
N ASN A 25 -121.75 4.33 77.20
CA ASN A 25 -123.12 3.88 77.35
C ASN A 25 -123.34 3.70 78.86
N GLN A 26 -123.93 4.72 79.49
CA GLN A 26 -124.45 4.69 80.85
C GLN A 26 -125.50 3.58 80.99
N ARG A 27 -125.04 2.34 81.11
CA ARG A 27 -125.80 1.24 81.66
C ARG A 27 -125.95 1.55 83.14
N MET A 28 -127.20 1.66 83.58
CA MET A 28 -127.58 1.55 84.99
C MET A 28 -126.65 0.55 85.67
N ASP A 29 -125.87 1.03 86.64
CA ASP A 29 -124.92 0.20 87.37
C ASP A 29 -125.75 -0.86 88.09
N LYS A 30 -125.87 -2.02 87.45
CA LYS A 30 -126.63 -3.16 87.94
C LYS A 30 -125.80 -3.69 89.11
N HIS A 31 -126.07 -3.16 90.29
CA HIS A 31 -125.38 -3.51 91.52
C HIS A 31 -125.38 -5.04 91.63
N THR A 32 -124.19 -5.61 91.47
CA THR A 32 -123.97 -7.04 91.47
C THR A 32 -123.64 -7.41 92.91
N PRO A 33 -124.42 -8.28 93.57
CA PRO A 33 -124.05 -8.73 94.91
C PRO A 33 -122.67 -9.40 94.83
N GLU A 34 -121.66 -8.82 95.49
CA GLU A 34 -120.26 -9.30 95.46
C GLU A 34 -120.04 -10.59 96.25
N HIS A 35 -121.08 -11.12 96.89
CA HIS A 35 -120.99 -12.28 97.77
C HIS A 35 -121.91 -13.42 97.32
N PRO A 36 -121.42 -14.68 97.39
CA PRO A 36 -122.24 -15.84 97.08
C PRO A 36 -123.45 -15.88 98.03
N LEU A 37 -124.58 -16.39 97.53
CA LEU A 37 -125.79 -16.55 98.32
C LEU A 37 -125.48 -17.40 99.58
N PRO A 38 -125.89 -16.96 100.80
CA PRO A 38 -125.65 -17.70 102.04
C PRO A 38 -126.18 -19.14 102.00
N GLU A 39 -125.46 -20.09 102.61
CA GLU A 39 -125.78 -21.53 102.56
C GLU A 39 -127.19 -21.85 103.10
N GLU A 40 -127.74 -21.01 103.98
CA GLU A 40 -129.07 -21.17 104.54
C GLU A 40 -130.18 -21.06 103.49
N ILE A 41 -130.01 -20.19 102.48
CA ILE A 41 -131.02 -19.97 101.43
C ILE A 41 -130.97 -21.10 100.39
N LEU A 42 -129.78 -21.67 100.15
CA LEU A 42 -129.59 -22.81 99.26
C LEU A 42 -130.24 -24.10 99.77
N LYS A 43 -130.35 -24.26 101.10
CA LYS A 43 -130.92 -25.46 101.75
C LYS A 43 -132.41 -25.30 102.11
N MET A 44 -133.03 -24.18 101.74
CA MET A 44 -134.44 -23.91 102.05
C MET A 44 -135.41 -24.58 101.06
N PRO A 45 -136.57 -25.08 101.52
CA PRO A 45 -137.60 -25.64 100.64
C PRO A 45 -138.16 -24.56 99.69
N ARG A 46 -138.42 -24.96 98.43
CA ARG A 46 -138.62 -24.06 97.27
C ARG A 46 -139.78 -23.08 97.43
N ASP A 47 -140.75 -23.45 98.23
CA ASP A 47 -141.95 -22.71 98.61
C ASP A 47 -141.66 -21.44 99.42
N LYS A 48 -140.47 -21.33 100.06
CA LYS A 48 -140.05 -20.14 100.81
C LYS A 48 -139.04 -19.24 100.10
N THR A 49 -138.52 -19.66 98.95
CA THR A 49 -137.56 -18.85 98.16
C THR A 49 -138.25 -18.02 97.07
N ILE A 50 -139.58 -18.14 96.96
CA ILE A 50 -140.42 -17.42 96.01
C ILE A 50 -140.90 -16.11 96.64
N CYS A 51 -140.69 -14.99 95.94
CA CYS A 51 -141.24 -13.71 96.36
C CYS A 51 -142.77 -13.73 96.24
N THR A 52 -143.48 -13.48 97.34
CA THR A 52 -144.95 -13.47 97.38
C THR A 52 -145.61 -12.40 96.52
N TYR A 53 -144.87 -11.36 96.09
CA TYR A 53 -145.44 -10.26 95.33
C TYR A 53 -145.26 -10.40 93.80
N CYS A 54 -144.14 -10.94 93.34
CA CYS A 54 -143.85 -11.10 91.91
C CYS A 54 -143.73 -12.57 91.46
N GLY A 55 -143.81 -13.54 92.37
CA GLY A 55 -143.81 -14.97 92.05
C GLY A 55 -142.48 -15.54 91.53
N VAL A 56 -141.44 -14.71 91.41
CA VAL A 56 -140.11 -15.14 90.96
C VAL A 56 -139.32 -15.65 92.16
N SER A 57 -138.68 -16.82 92.01
CA SER A 57 -137.75 -17.33 93.02
C SER A 57 -136.46 -16.52 92.96
N TYR A 58 -135.99 -16.03 94.12
CA TYR A 58 -134.69 -15.36 94.24
C TYR A 58 -133.53 -16.24 93.75
N LEU A 59 -133.69 -17.56 93.79
CA LEU A 59 -132.73 -18.52 93.22
C LEU A 59 -132.63 -18.40 91.70
N ILE A 60 -133.77 -18.22 91.01
CA ILE A 60 -133.82 -18.08 89.54
C ILE A 60 -133.09 -16.79 89.11
N LEU A 61 -133.29 -15.67 89.83
CA LEU A 61 -132.62 -14.41 89.51
C LEU A 61 -131.10 -14.47 89.71
N HIS A 62 -130.63 -15.12 90.78
CA HIS A 62 -129.20 -15.35 91.02
C HIS A 62 -128.59 -16.26 89.94
N GLU A 63 -129.28 -17.33 89.54
CA GLU A 63 -128.85 -18.20 88.44
C GLU A 63 -128.73 -17.44 87.11
N PHE A 64 -129.70 -16.58 86.78
CA PHE A 64 -129.59 -15.71 85.60
C PHE A 64 -128.40 -14.75 85.66
N LYS A 65 -128.13 -14.15 86.83
CA LYS A 65 -126.99 -13.24 87.00
C LYS A 65 -125.65 -13.97 86.91
N LEU A 66 -125.53 -15.15 87.52
CA LEU A 66 -124.37 -16.02 87.39
C LEU A 66 -124.11 -16.38 85.92
N LEU A 67 -125.19 -16.66 85.16
CA LEU A 67 -125.10 -16.92 83.74
C LEU A 67 -124.71 -15.67 82.93
N GLU A 68 -125.26 -14.49 83.23
CA GLU A 68 -124.85 -13.21 82.61
C GLU A 68 -123.37 -12.92 82.82
N ASP A 69 -122.87 -13.06 84.04
CA ASP A 69 -121.46 -12.80 84.36
C ASP A 69 -120.53 -13.84 83.72
N LYS A 70 -120.98 -15.10 83.66
CA LYS A 70 -120.29 -16.17 82.91
C LYS A 70 -120.26 -15.88 81.41
N ILE A 71 -121.35 -15.41 80.82
CA ILE A 71 -121.40 -15.01 79.41
C ILE A 71 -120.45 -13.83 79.15
N LYS A 72 -120.47 -12.79 79.99
CA LYS A 72 -119.57 -11.64 79.87
C LYS A 72 -118.09 -12.04 79.98
N THR A 73 -117.79 -12.98 80.87
CA THR A 73 -116.43 -13.53 81.02
C THR A 73 -116.02 -14.27 79.75
N LEU A 74 -116.89 -15.13 79.23
CA LEU A 74 -116.66 -15.86 77.97
C LEU A 74 -116.54 -14.91 76.76
N GLU A 75 -117.30 -13.82 76.69
CA GLU A 75 -117.19 -12.81 75.63
C GLU A 75 -115.85 -12.08 75.65
N ASN A 76 -115.37 -11.70 76.84
CA ASN A 76 -114.06 -11.09 77.03
C ASN A 76 -112.92 -12.07 76.68
N GLU A 77 -113.06 -13.34 77.07
CA GLU A 77 -112.12 -14.39 76.66
C GLU A 77 -112.12 -14.58 75.13
N LEU A 78 -113.29 -14.64 74.49
CA LEU A 78 -113.41 -14.79 73.03
C LEU A 78 -112.80 -13.62 72.26
N THR A 79 -112.99 -12.38 72.72
CA THR A 79 -112.36 -11.20 72.10
C THR A 79 -110.84 -11.21 72.28
N SER A 80 -110.34 -11.61 73.45
CA SER A 80 -108.91 -11.81 73.69
C SER A 80 -108.32 -12.91 72.80
N TYR A 81 -109.03 -14.05 72.65
CA TYR A 81 -108.63 -15.14 71.77
C TYR A 81 -108.62 -14.71 70.30
N ARG A 82 -109.63 -13.95 69.85
CA ARG A 82 -109.65 -13.40 68.49
C ARG A 82 -108.45 -12.48 68.24
N GLY A 83 -108.19 -11.52 69.14
CA GLY A 83 -107.04 -10.62 68.98
C GLY A 83 -105.70 -11.35 69.04
N SER A 84 -105.61 -12.44 69.82
CA SER A 84 -104.42 -13.30 69.85
C SER A 84 -104.24 -14.06 68.54
N ALA A 85 -105.32 -14.61 67.98
CA ALA A 85 -105.30 -15.30 66.69
C ALA A 85 -104.90 -14.37 65.53
N GLU A 86 -105.34 -13.11 65.55
CA GLU A 86 -104.96 -12.11 64.55
C GLU A 86 -103.47 -11.73 64.64
N ARG A 87 -102.95 -11.54 65.86
CA ARG A 87 -101.50 -11.29 66.06
C ARG A 87 -100.65 -12.47 65.63
N GLU A 88 -101.06 -13.69 65.98
CA GLU A 88 -100.37 -14.91 65.57
C GLU A 88 -100.37 -15.05 64.05
N LYS A 89 -101.50 -14.80 63.39
CA LYS A 89 -101.58 -14.80 61.92
C LYS A 89 -100.61 -13.78 61.31
N LYS A 90 -100.57 -12.56 61.83
CA LYS A 90 -99.64 -11.53 61.35
C LYS A 90 -98.18 -11.94 61.54
N LEU A 91 -97.83 -12.52 62.70
CA LEU A 91 -96.49 -13.03 62.96
C LEU A 91 -96.11 -14.17 62.01
N GLN A 92 -97.06 -15.03 61.66
CA GLN A 92 -96.86 -16.08 60.65
C GLN A 92 -96.59 -15.50 59.26
N ASP A 93 -97.35 -14.48 58.85
CA ASP A 93 -97.14 -13.77 57.58
C ASP A 93 -95.75 -13.08 57.55
N ASP A 94 -95.36 -12.39 58.63
CA ASP A 94 -94.05 -11.74 58.76
C ASP A 94 -92.90 -12.77 58.73
N LEU A 95 -93.07 -13.91 59.40
CA LEU A 95 -92.10 -15.02 59.37
C LEU A 95 -91.93 -15.61 57.97
N LEU A 96 -93.03 -15.76 57.22
CA LEU A 96 -92.98 -16.23 55.83
C LEU A 96 -92.22 -15.24 54.93
N LEU A 97 -92.48 -13.95 55.07
CA LEU A 97 -91.78 -12.90 54.32
C LEU A 97 -90.28 -12.91 54.65
N LEU A 98 -89.91 -12.90 55.93
CA LEU A 98 -88.51 -12.94 56.37
C LEU A 98 -87.79 -14.22 55.91
N SER A 99 -88.47 -15.37 55.97
CA SER A 99 -87.91 -16.62 55.45
C SER A 99 -87.64 -16.55 53.95
N GLN A 100 -88.55 -15.93 53.19
CA GLN A 100 -88.38 -15.76 51.75
C GLN A 100 -87.22 -14.80 51.43
N GLU A 101 -87.11 -13.68 52.15
CA GLU A 101 -86.00 -12.73 52.01
C GLU A 101 -84.65 -13.36 52.35
N LEU A 102 -84.59 -14.19 53.41
CA LEU A 102 -83.39 -14.90 53.80
C LEU A 102 -82.94 -15.90 52.72
N GLU A 103 -83.86 -16.70 52.17
CA GLU A 103 -83.55 -17.62 51.07
C GLU A 103 -83.12 -16.86 49.80
N GLN A 104 -83.75 -15.72 49.50
CA GLN A 104 -83.34 -14.87 48.38
C GLN A 104 -81.94 -14.29 48.59
N SER A 105 -81.62 -13.82 49.79
CA SER A 105 -80.28 -13.30 50.12
C SER A 105 -79.22 -14.40 50.09
N LYS A 106 -79.57 -15.62 50.52
CA LYS A 106 -78.67 -16.77 50.49
C LYS A 106 -78.32 -17.17 49.07
N THR A 107 -79.33 -17.29 48.20
CA THR A 107 -79.11 -17.61 46.77
C THR A 107 -78.33 -16.51 46.04
N ASP A 108 -78.60 -15.23 46.31
CA ASP A 108 -77.80 -14.12 45.79
C ASP A 108 -76.34 -14.17 46.29
N GLY A 109 -76.14 -14.44 47.59
CA GLY A 109 -74.82 -14.64 48.18
C GLY A 109 -74.03 -15.79 47.56
N GLU A 110 -74.68 -16.93 47.34
CA GLU A 110 -74.09 -18.09 46.66
C GLU A 110 -73.71 -17.75 45.21
N SER A 111 -74.59 -17.05 44.47
CA SER A 111 -74.30 -16.64 43.08
C SER A 111 -73.12 -15.66 42.99
N LYS A 112 -73.02 -14.72 43.94
CA LYS A 112 -71.90 -13.76 44.03
C LYS A 112 -70.60 -14.45 44.42
N ALA A 113 -70.65 -15.40 45.36
CA ALA A 113 -69.49 -16.19 45.76
C ALA A 113 -68.95 -17.03 44.60
N GLU A 114 -69.83 -17.63 43.79
CA GLU A 114 -69.42 -18.39 42.61
C GLU A 114 -68.80 -17.48 41.53
N ARG A 115 -69.40 -16.31 41.28
CA ARG A 115 -68.82 -15.30 40.38
C ARG A 115 -67.44 -14.83 40.85
N LEU A 116 -67.26 -14.62 42.15
CA LEU A 116 -65.97 -14.24 42.72
C LEU A 116 -64.92 -15.34 42.52
N LYS A 117 -65.26 -16.62 42.72
CA LYS A 117 -64.34 -17.73 42.45
C LYS A 117 -63.88 -17.75 40.99
N ILE A 118 -64.82 -17.61 40.05
CA ILE A 118 -64.51 -17.58 38.62
C ILE A 118 -63.57 -16.41 38.29
N LEU A 119 -63.88 -15.21 38.80
CA LEU A 119 -63.04 -14.02 38.57
C LEU A 119 -61.65 -14.16 39.19
N THR A 120 -61.53 -14.73 40.39
CA THR A 120 -60.24 -15.00 41.02
C THR A 120 -59.41 -15.97 40.19
N SER A 121 -60.00 -17.05 39.68
CA SER A 121 -59.31 -17.98 38.78
C SER A 121 -58.82 -17.29 37.51
N GLN A 122 -59.65 -16.45 36.89
CA GLN A 122 -59.27 -15.68 35.69
C GLN A 122 -58.14 -14.69 35.97
N ILE A 123 -58.16 -14.00 37.11
CA ILE A 123 -57.08 -13.09 37.51
C ILE A 123 -55.78 -13.87 37.67
N ASN A 124 -55.81 -15.00 38.38
CA ASN A 124 -54.64 -15.85 38.57
C ASN A 124 -54.09 -16.41 37.25
N GLU A 125 -54.97 -16.79 36.31
CA GLU A 125 -54.56 -17.15 34.94
C GLU A 125 -53.85 -16.00 34.22
N LYS A 126 -54.39 -14.78 34.29
CA LYS A 126 -53.76 -13.60 33.67
C LYS A 126 -52.47 -13.17 34.36
N GLU A 127 -52.35 -13.34 35.66
CA GLU A 127 -51.10 -13.11 36.38
C GLU A 127 -50.01 -14.10 35.93
N ASN A 128 -50.36 -15.37 35.75
CA ASN A 128 -49.43 -16.38 35.23
C ASN A 128 -49.02 -16.08 33.77
N GLU A 129 -49.97 -15.70 32.90
CA GLU A 129 -49.66 -15.28 31.52
C GLU A 129 -48.70 -14.09 31.50
N LEU A 130 -48.93 -13.07 32.33
CA LEU A 130 -48.06 -11.91 32.44
C LEU A 130 -46.66 -12.26 32.95
N HIS A 131 -46.56 -13.19 33.89
CA HIS A 131 -45.28 -13.68 34.38
C HIS A 131 -44.47 -14.35 33.26
N LEU A 132 -45.10 -15.29 32.54
CA LEU A 132 -44.46 -15.98 31.41
C LEU A 132 -44.00 -15.01 30.32
N LEU A 133 -44.86 -14.05 29.95
CA LEU A 133 -44.49 -13.02 28.97
C LEU A 133 -43.35 -12.13 29.45
N THR A 134 -43.25 -11.88 30.76
CA THR A 134 -42.15 -11.09 31.35
C THR A 134 -40.82 -11.84 31.27
N GLU A 135 -40.83 -13.14 31.54
CA GLU A 135 -39.65 -14.01 31.39
C GLU A 135 -39.22 -14.12 29.92
N GLU A 136 -40.16 -14.33 29.00
CA GLU A 136 -39.87 -14.36 27.56
C GLU A 136 -39.28 -13.04 27.06
N LEU A 137 -39.80 -11.91 27.53
CA LEU A 137 -39.25 -10.59 27.21
C LEU A 137 -37.83 -10.41 27.75
N ALA A 138 -37.54 -10.90 28.95
CA ALA A 138 -36.20 -10.86 29.54
C ALA A 138 -35.21 -11.69 28.72
N CYS A 139 -35.58 -12.92 28.36
CA CYS A 139 -34.79 -13.80 27.51
C CYS A 139 -34.53 -13.18 26.12
N SER A 140 -35.57 -12.66 25.48
CA SER A 140 -35.45 -12.01 24.16
C SER A 140 -34.55 -10.78 24.22
N LYS A 141 -34.63 -9.98 25.29
CA LYS A 141 -33.74 -8.83 25.50
C LYS A 141 -32.28 -9.26 25.62
N GLU A 142 -32.00 -10.34 26.34
CA GLU A 142 -30.64 -10.89 26.48
C GLU A 142 -30.09 -11.36 25.13
N GLU A 143 -30.89 -12.10 24.34
CA GLU A 143 -30.51 -12.54 23.00
C GLU A 143 -30.20 -11.36 22.06
N VAL A 144 -30.98 -10.28 22.14
CA VAL A 144 -30.71 -9.04 21.40
C VAL A 144 -29.40 -8.39 21.84
N THR A 145 -29.08 -8.38 23.15
CA THR A 145 -27.80 -7.84 23.64
C THR A 145 -26.61 -8.65 23.15
N LEU A 146 -26.68 -9.99 23.23
CA LEU A 146 -25.62 -10.88 22.74
C LEU A 146 -25.41 -10.74 21.24
N THR A 147 -26.50 -10.69 20.46
CA THR A 147 -26.44 -10.47 19.01
C THR A 147 -25.79 -9.11 18.69
N ARG A 148 -26.15 -8.06 19.43
CA ARG A 148 -25.60 -6.72 19.24
C ARG A 148 -24.09 -6.66 19.55
N GLU A 149 -23.65 -7.34 20.61
CA GLU A 149 -22.22 -7.47 20.95
C GLU A 149 -21.46 -8.21 19.85
N GLN A 150 -22.02 -9.30 19.33
CA GLN A 150 -21.43 -10.06 18.24
C GLN A 150 -21.30 -9.22 16.96
N GLU A 151 -22.35 -8.49 16.59
CA GLU A 151 -22.28 -7.55 15.46
C GLU A 151 -21.23 -6.47 15.67
N GLN A 152 -21.09 -5.95 16.90
CA GLN A 152 -20.08 -4.94 17.20
C GLN A 152 -18.67 -5.49 17.01
N LEU A 153 -18.39 -6.71 17.48
CA LEU A 153 -17.12 -7.39 17.25
C LEU A 153 -16.81 -7.55 15.76
N PHE A 154 -17.82 -7.91 14.95
CA PHE A 154 -17.65 -8.00 13.50
C PHE A 154 -17.39 -6.64 12.84
N ARG A 155 -18.08 -5.57 13.30
CA ARG A 155 -17.84 -4.21 12.82
C ARG A 155 -16.41 -3.75 13.14
N ASP A 156 -15.95 -3.97 14.36
CA ASP A 156 -14.59 -3.58 14.79
C ASP A 156 -13.53 -4.32 13.99
N LYS A 157 -13.71 -5.64 13.79
CA LYS A 157 -12.79 -6.44 12.97
C LYS A 157 -12.79 -6.02 11.50
N SER A 158 -13.96 -5.70 10.95
CA SER A 158 -14.05 -5.17 9.58
C SER A 158 -13.33 -3.84 9.44
N ALA A 159 -13.49 -2.92 10.41
CA ALA A 159 -12.79 -1.64 10.42
C ALA A 159 -11.26 -1.80 10.49
N GLU A 160 -10.77 -2.72 11.33
CA GLU A 160 -9.34 -3.04 11.42
C GLU A 160 -8.79 -3.55 10.08
N GLN A 161 -9.52 -4.44 9.41
CA GLN A 161 -9.10 -4.95 8.09
C GLN A 161 -9.12 -3.85 7.03
N GLN A 162 -10.11 -2.96 7.05
CA GLN A 162 -10.21 -1.83 6.14
C GLN A 162 -9.03 -0.86 6.31
N GLU A 163 -8.62 -0.60 7.56
CA GLU A 163 -7.45 0.22 7.84
C GLU A 163 -6.16 -0.42 7.30
N LYS A 164 -5.96 -1.72 7.58
CA LYS A 164 -4.81 -2.48 7.06
C LYS A 164 -4.76 -2.45 5.53
N LEU A 165 -5.89 -2.70 4.86
CA LEU A 165 -5.98 -2.68 3.41
C LEU A 165 -5.66 -1.29 2.85
N THR A 166 -6.17 -0.23 3.49
CA THR A 166 -5.90 1.15 3.10
C THR A 166 -4.40 1.47 3.18
N LYS A 167 -3.71 1.05 4.24
CA LYS A 167 -2.26 1.18 4.39
C LYS A 167 -1.48 0.39 3.33
N THR A 168 -1.89 -0.84 3.04
CA THR A 168 -1.26 -1.66 1.99
C THR A 168 -1.45 -1.03 0.61
N LEU A 169 -2.63 -0.50 0.32
CA LEU A 169 -2.91 0.18 -0.94
C LEU A 169 -2.08 1.47 -1.11
N SER A 170 -1.86 2.24 -0.04
CA SER A 170 -1.01 3.43 -0.13
C SER A 170 0.45 3.06 -0.39
N LEU A 171 0.97 2.02 0.27
CA LEU A 171 2.31 1.48 0.00
C LEU A 171 2.45 0.97 -1.43
N LEU A 172 1.45 0.26 -1.94
CA LEU A 172 1.47 -0.24 -3.31
C LEU A 172 1.49 0.91 -4.33
N LYS A 173 0.68 1.95 -4.11
CA LYS A 173 0.70 3.16 -4.95
C LYS A 173 2.05 3.85 -4.92
N PHE A 174 2.66 3.97 -3.74
CA PHE A 174 4.00 4.52 -3.58
C PHE A 174 5.04 3.71 -4.38
N LEU A 175 5.07 2.39 -4.22
CA LEU A 175 5.98 1.51 -4.96
C LEU A 175 5.76 1.59 -6.48
N GLN A 176 4.51 1.75 -6.92
CA GLN A 176 4.20 1.95 -8.34
C GLN A 176 4.79 3.27 -8.87
N CYS A 177 4.74 4.35 -8.09
CA CYS A 177 5.38 5.62 -8.44
C CYS A 177 6.91 5.47 -8.53
N GLU A 178 7.54 4.85 -7.53
CA GLU A 178 8.98 4.59 -7.52
C GLU A 178 9.41 3.75 -8.73
N GLN A 179 8.63 2.72 -9.08
CA GLN A 179 8.89 1.91 -10.27
C GLN A 179 8.90 2.74 -11.55
N VAL A 180 7.96 3.69 -11.70
CA VAL A 180 7.90 4.59 -12.86
C VAL A 180 9.12 5.50 -12.91
N ILE A 181 9.55 6.04 -11.76
CA ILE A 181 10.76 6.88 -11.65
C ILE A 181 12.00 6.08 -12.06
N VAL A 182 12.24 4.91 -11.46
CA VAL A 182 13.40 4.06 -11.78
C VAL A 182 13.42 3.66 -13.26
N LYS A 183 12.25 3.35 -13.84
CA LYS A 183 12.14 3.04 -15.27
C LYS A 183 12.51 4.24 -16.15
N SER A 184 12.07 5.43 -15.77
CA SER A 184 12.43 6.68 -16.46
C SER A 184 13.95 6.92 -16.42
N ASP A 185 14.56 6.75 -15.24
CA ASP A 185 16.00 6.94 -15.05
C ASP A 185 16.83 5.93 -15.86
N LEU A 186 16.43 4.65 -15.85
CA LEU A 186 17.07 3.61 -16.66
C LEU A 186 16.99 3.93 -18.16
N ASN A 187 15.84 4.42 -18.62
CA ASN A 187 15.69 4.85 -20.01
C ASN A 187 16.59 6.04 -20.34
N ALA A 188 16.67 7.04 -19.46
CA ALA A 188 17.54 8.19 -19.63
C ALA A 188 19.03 7.78 -19.68
N MET A 189 19.45 6.85 -18.82
CA MET A 189 20.79 6.27 -18.83
C MET A 189 21.05 5.49 -20.12
N LEU A 190 20.10 4.68 -20.58
CA LEU A 190 20.22 3.95 -21.84
C LEU A 190 20.38 4.91 -23.03
N THR A 191 19.58 5.97 -23.11
CA THR A 191 19.70 6.99 -24.15
C THR A 191 21.06 7.70 -24.09
N SER A 192 21.54 8.01 -22.88
CA SER A 192 22.87 8.60 -22.67
C SER A 192 23.98 7.66 -23.14
N TRP A 193 23.89 6.37 -22.82
CA TRP A 193 24.83 5.34 -23.27
C TRP A 193 24.84 5.19 -24.79
N ILE A 194 23.66 5.13 -25.43
CA ILE A 194 23.55 5.07 -26.89
C ILE A 194 24.22 6.29 -27.53
N THR A 195 24.01 7.48 -26.96
CA THR A 195 24.62 8.72 -27.43
C THR A 195 26.14 8.67 -27.31
N LEU A 196 26.67 8.31 -26.14
CA LEU A 196 28.11 8.16 -25.90
C LEU A 196 28.75 7.12 -26.84
N LYS A 197 28.09 5.97 -27.01
CA LYS A 197 28.55 4.93 -27.94
C LYS A 197 28.64 5.47 -29.37
N SER A 198 27.64 6.24 -29.81
CA SER A 198 27.66 6.86 -31.15
C SER A 198 28.78 7.88 -31.28
N GLN A 199 28.99 8.72 -30.26
CA GLN A 199 30.07 9.71 -30.25
C GLN A 199 31.46 9.07 -30.27
N LEU A 200 31.67 8.02 -29.48
CA LEU A 200 32.91 7.26 -29.49
C LEU A 200 33.13 6.60 -30.86
N GLY A 201 32.07 6.06 -31.46
CA GLY A 201 32.10 5.51 -32.82
C GLY A 201 32.56 6.53 -33.86
N SER A 202 32.02 7.75 -33.84
CA SER A 202 32.44 8.81 -34.77
C SER A 202 33.87 9.26 -34.50
N GLN A 203 34.27 9.42 -33.23
CA GLN A 203 35.66 9.75 -32.88
C GLN A 203 36.67 8.71 -33.36
N VAL A 204 36.40 7.42 -33.15
CA VAL A 204 37.26 6.33 -33.62
C VAL A 204 37.35 6.35 -35.14
N GLN A 205 36.24 6.58 -35.84
CA GLN A 205 36.24 6.69 -37.30
C GLN A 205 37.08 7.88 -37.79
N ASP A 206 36.98 9.03 -37.14
CA ASP A 206 37.72 10.24 -37.53
C ASP A 206 39.22 10.14 -37.20
N ILE A 207 39.58 9.53 -36.08
CA ILE A 207 40.97 9.15 -35.77
C ILE A 207 41.50 8.19 -36.83
N GLY A 208 40.71 7.17 -37.22
CA GLY A 208 41.08 6.21 -38.25
C GLY A 208 41.35 6.86 -39.60
N LYS A 209 40.49 7.80 -40.03
CA LYS A 209 40.70 8.61 -41.25
C LYS A 209 41.98 9.45 -41.15
N THR A 210 42.19 10.11 -40.01
CA THR A 210 43.37 10.97 -39.78
C THR A 210 44.67 10.15 -39.82
N LEU A 211 44.70 9.01 -39.14
CA LEU A 211 45.85 8.11 -39.13
C LEU A 211 46.12 7.54 -40.54
N SER A 212 45.07 7.17 -41.26
CA SER A 212 45.21 6.70 -42.65
C SER A 212 45.81 7.79 -43.55
N ALA A 213 45.33 9.03 -43.44
CA ALA A 213 45.89 10.16 -44.18
C ALA A 213 47.37 10.42 -43.81
N GLU A 214 47.72 10.30 -42.52
CA GLU A 214 49.09 10.44 -42.05
C GLU A 214 50.02 9.34 -42.58
N VAL A 215 49.57 8.08 -42.59
CA VAL A 215 50.33 6.96 -43.16
C VAL A 215 50.57 7.20 -44.66
N ILE A 216 49.57 7.64 -45.41
CA ILE A 216 49.72 7.99 -46.83
C ILE A 216 50.77 9.09 -47.00
N ARG A 217 50.72 10.14 -46.16
CA ARG A 217 51.67 11.25 -46.18
C ARG A 217 53.10 10.78 -45.88
N LEU A 218 53.29 9.99 -44.83
CA LEU A 218 54.61 9.46 -44.46
C LEU A 218 55.18 8.53 -45.53
N ASN A 219 54.36 7.67 -46.13
CA ASN A 219 54.78 6.81 -47.24
C ASN A 219 55.22 7.61 -48.46
N LYS A 220 54.52 8.70 -48.78
CA LYS A 220 54.92 9.62 -49.85
C LYS A 220 56.29 10.24 -49.54
N ASN A 221 56.47 10.79 -48.34
CA ASN A 221 57.74 11.39 -47.93
C ASN A 221 58.89 10.36 -47.94
N LEU A 222 58.62 9.11 -47.53
CA LEU A 222 59.59 8.02 -47.57
C LEU A 222 60.01 7.70 -49.02
N ALA A 223 59.06 7.63 -49.95
CA ALA A 223 59.35 7.41 -51.36
C ALA A 223 60.18 8.54 -51.97
N GLU A 224 59.87 9.80 -51.62
CA GLU A 224 60.66 10.97 -52.02
C GLU A 224 62.11 10.88 -51.49
N ALA A 225 62.30 10.63 -50.19
CA ALA A 225 63.62 10.49 -49.57
C ALA A 225 64.42 9.29 -50.15
N GLN A 226 63.76 8.19 -50.46
CA GLN A 226 64.38 7.04 -51.14
C GLN A 226 64.84 7.40 -52.55
N GLY A 227 64.03 8.15 -53.30
CA GLY A 227 64.38 8.66 -54.63
C GLY A 227 65.60 9.60 -54.59
N GLU A 228 65.63 10.52 -53.63
CA GLU A 228 66.78 11.39 -53.39
C GLU A 228 68.04 10.59 -53.03
N THR A 229 67.91 9.59 -52.15
CA THR A 229 69.02 8.71 -51.76
C THR A 229 69.59 7.96 -52.96
N LEU A 230 68.74 7.42 -53.85
CA LEU A 230 69.18 6.76 -55.08
C LEU A 230 69.87 7.74 -56.04
N SER A 231 69.34 8.96 -56.17
CA SER A 231 69.97 10.02 -56.97
C SER A 231 71.36 10.37 -56.44
N LEU A 232 71.49 10.61 -55.14
CA LEU A 232 72.76 10.88 -54.47
C LEU A 232 73.73 9.70 -54.60
N GLN A 233 73.25 8.46 -54.48
CA GLN A 233 74.07 7.27 -54.68
C GLN A 233 74.60 7.17 -56.13
N ASN A 234 73.79 7.51 -57.12
CA ASN A 234 74.21 7.56 -58.52
C ASN A 234 75.23 8.67 -58.77
N GLN A 235 75.03 9.86 -58.19
CA GLN A 235 76.01 10.95 -58.24
C GLN A 235 77.33 10.54 -57.57
N MET A 236 77.28 9.88 -56.41
CA MET A 236 78.47 9.38 -55.73
C MET A 236 79.22 8.34 -56.57
N LYS A 237 78.51 7.39 -57.20
CA LYS A 237 79.14 6.43 -58.14
C LYS A 237 79.80 7.13 -59.32
N HIS A 238 79.14 8.14 -59.90
CA HIS A 238 79.72 8.92 -61.00
C HIS A 238 80.97 9.68 -60.54
N LEU A 239 80.90 10.39 -59.40
CA LEU A 239 82.04 11.09 -58.81
C LEU A 239 83.17 10.11 -58.47
N GLN A 240 82.86 8.89 -58.00
CA GLN A 240 83.85 7.84 -57.78
C GLN A 240 84.54 7.46 -59.08
N THR A 241 83.80 7.20 -60.16
CA THR A 241 84.39 6.87 -61.48
C THR A 241 85.25 8.02 -62.02
N VAL A 242 84.81 9.27 -61.85
CA VAL A 242 85.59 10.46 -62.24
C VAL A 242 86.86 10.60 -61.38
N SER A 243 86.77 10.31 -60.09
CA SER A 243 87.93 10.29 -59.19
C SER A 243 88.93 9.20 -59.61
N ASP A 244 88.45 8.00 -59.90
CA ASP A 244 89.30 6.87 -60.32
C ASP A 244 89.98 7.16 -61.67
N SER A 245 89.27 7.76 -62.63
CA SER A 245 89.85 8.18 -63.90
C SER A 245 90.88 9.29 -63.73
N PHE A 246 90.63 10.27 -62.84
CA PHE A 246 91.60 11.31 -62.51
C PHE A 246 92.86 10.73 -61.86
N VAL A 247 92.74 9.75 -60.97
CA VAL A 247 93.88 9.03 -60.40
C VAL A 247 94.67 8.30 -61.48
N LEU A 248 94.01 7.60 -62.41
CA LEU A 248 94.65 6.94 -63.56
C LEU A 248 95.40 7.96 -64.43
N THR A 249 94.75 9.06 -64.84
CA THR A 249 95.39 10.11 -65.63
C THR A 249 96.55 10.77 -64.87
N SER A 250 96.43 10.97 -63.56
CA SER A 250 97.53 11.47 -62.73
C SER A 250 98.71 10.49 -62.70
N GLN A 251 98.44 9.18 -62.68
CA GLN A 251 99.47 8.14 -62.72
C GLN A 251 100.15 8.08 -64.09
N GLU A 252 99.39 8.18 -65.19
CA GLU A 252 99.90 8.31 -66.55
C GLU A 252 100.76 9.58 -66.72
N LEU A 253 100.33 10.71 -66.13
CA LEU A 253 101.11 11.94 -66.14
C LEU A 253 102.42 11.77 -65.34
N GLN A 254 102.38 11.04 -64.22
CA GLN A 254 103.57 10.77 -63.42
C GLN A 254 104.58 9.86 -64.16
N THR A 255 104.12 8.83 -64.89
CA THR A 255 105.00 8.00 -65.73
C THR A 255 105.54 8.80 -66.92
N SER A 256 104.70 9.61 -67.57
CA SER A 256 105.16 10.54 -68.62
C SER A 256 106.24 11.50 -68.10
N ARG A 257 106.07 12.04 -66.89
CA ARG A 257 107.07 12.90 -66.23
C ARG A 257 108.36 12.16 -65.88
N GLN A 258 108.29 10.87 -65.51
CA GLN A 258 109.48 10.03 -65.33
C GLN A 258 110.22 9.84 -66.66
N MET A 259 109.50 9.57 -67.75
CA MET A 259 110.06 9.46 -69.10
C MET A 259 110.68 10.78 -69.57
N GLU A 260 110.04 11.92 -69.26
CA GLU A 260 110.60 13.26 -69.51
C GLU A 260 111.92 13.47 -68.75
N ASN A 261 111.97 13.09 -67.47
CA ASN A 261 113.20 13.15 -66.67
C ASN A 261 114.29 12.23 -67.24
N GLU A 262 113.92 11.04 -67.73
CA GLU A 262 114.83 10.08 -68.33
C GLU A 262 115.38 10.59 -69.67
N LEU A 263 114.54 11.20 -70.51
CA LEU A 263 114.95 11.94 -71.71
C LEU A 263 115.86 13.11 -71.36
N LYS A 264 115.54 13.87 -70.31
CA LYS A 264 116.38 14.97 -69.83
C LYS A 264 117.75 14.49 -69.38
N ASN A 265 117.82 13.36 -68.66
CA ASN A 265 119.08 12.71 -68.29
C ASN A 265 119.85 12.27 -69.54
N ARG A 266 119.18 11.66 -70.52
CA ARG A 266 119.78 11.29 -71.81
C ARG A 266 120.32 12.48 -72.58
N CYS A 267 119.59 13.61 -72.62
CA CYS A 267 120.08 14.85 -73.19
C CYS A 267 121.30 15.37 -72.43
N HIS A 268 121.32 15.24 -71.10
CA HIS A 268 122.46 15.59 -70.27
C HIS A 268 123.69 14.71 -70.57
N ASP A 269 123.49 13.39 -70.75
CA ASP A 269 124.54 12.44 -71.11
C ASP A 269 125.09 12.69 -72.52
N LEU A 270 124.21 12.94 -73.49
CA LEU A 270 124.60 13.33 -74.85
C LEU A 270 125.36 14.67 -74.85
N GLN A 271 124.95 15.61 -74.02
CA GLN A 271 125.64 16.88 -73.84
C GLN A 271 127.03 16.68 -73.22
N LYS A 272 127.16 15.77 -72.24
CA LYS A 272 128.46 15.39 -71.65
C LYS A 272 129.37 14.71 -72.68
N LEU A 273 128.83 13.78 -73.48
CA LEU A 273 129.59 13.14 -74.56
C LEU A 273 130.05 14.16 -75.60
N THR A 274 129.22 15.15 -75.91
CA THR A 274 129.58 16.25 -76.82
C THR A 274 130.74 17.06 -76.27
N VAL A 275 130.73 17.38 -74.97
CA VAL A 275 131.84 18.07 -74.29
C VAL A 275 133.11 17.20 -74.26
N ASP A 276 132.99 15.89 -74.01
CA ASP A 276 134.13 14.96 -74.03
C ASP A 276 134.74 14.85 -75.44
N ILE A 277 133.90 14.75 -76.49
CA ILE A 277 134.37 14.75 -77.88
C ILE A 277 135.04 16.09 -78.20
N GLN A 278 134.49 17.23 -77.74
CA GLN A 278 135.15 18.54 -77.89
C GLN A 278 136.51 18.59 -77.18
N GLN A 279 136.64 18.00 -75.99
CA GLN A 279 137.93 17.92 -75.29
C GLN A 279 138.92 16.99 -76.00
N GLN A 280 138.45 15.87 -76.56
CA GLN A 280 139.29 15.00 -77.38
C GLN A 280 139.72 15.69 -78.68
N LEU A 281 138.85 16.49 -79.30
CA LEU A 281 139.17 17.29 -80.47
C LEU A 281 140.23 18.34 -80.13
N GLN A 282 140.08 19.07 -79.01
CA GLN A 282 141.09 20.02 -78.53
C GLN A 282 142.42 19.35 -78.19
N LYS A 283 142.40 18.14 -77.62
CA LYS A 283 143.62 17.38 -77.34
C LYS A 283 144.32 16.95 -78.63
N ALA A 284 143.56 16.42 -79.60
CA ALA A 284 144.09 16.07 -80.91
C ALA A 284 144.63 17.31 -81.65
N GLU A 285 143.96 18.45 -81.53
CA GLU A 285 144.40 19.73 -82.09
C GLU A 285 145.68 20.24 -81.42
N LEU A 286 145.83 20.06 -80.10
CA LEU A 286 147.05 20.36 -79.36
C LEU A 286 148.21 19.42 -79.74
N ASP A 287 147.92 18.13 -79.92
CA ASP A 287 148.89 17.13 -80.40
C ASP A 287 149.31 17.42 -81.85
N PHE A 288 148.39 17.89 -82.70
CA PHE A 288 148.70 18.39 -84.05
C PHE A 288 149.57 19.65 -84.02
N GLN A 289 149.29 20.62 -83.13
CA GLN A 289 150.15 21.79 -82.97
C GLN A 289 151.56 21.41 -82.49
N LYS A 290 151.69 20.43 -81.60
CA LYS A 290 152.98 19.88 -81.17
C LYS A 290 153.75 19.22 -82.33
N ALA A 291 153.06 18.40 -83.13
CA ALA A 291 153.66 17.77 -84.30
C ALA A 291 154.10 18.79 -85.36
N ILE A 292 153.36 19.89 -85.54
CA ILE A 292 153.75 20.99 -86.45
C ILE A 292 155.02 21.68 -85.95
N THR A 293 155.13 21.98 -84.65
CA THR A 293 156.34 22.59 -84.08
C THR A 293 157.58 21.68 -84.12
N GLU A 294 157.40 20.36 -84.03
CA GLU A 294 158.50 19.39 -84.22
C GLU A 294 158.88 19.24 -85.70
N THR A 295 157.93 19.38 -86.63
CA THR A 295 158.20 19.32 -88.08
C THR A 295 158.91 20.60 -88.58
N GLU A 296 158.66 21.75 -87.95
CA GLU A 296 159.34 23.01 -88.26
C GLU A 296 160.77 23.06 -87.71
N HIS A 297 161.08 22.40 -86.59
CA HIS A 297 162.43 22.37 -86.01
C HIS A 297 163.46 21.58 -86.87
N TYR A 298 163.01 20.61 -87.69
CA TYR A 298 163.89 19.85 -88.59
C TYR A 298 164.11 20.50 -89.97
N LYS A 299 163.55 21.68 -90.24
CA LYS A 299 163.62 22.33 -91.56
C LYS A 299 164.67 23.45 -91.69
N GLU A 300 165.30 23.91 -90.61
CA GLU A 300 166.23 25.06 -90.63
C GLU A 300 167.74 24.72 -90.62
N ILE A 301 168.16 23.46 -90.46
CA ILE A 301 169.59 23.08 -90.43
C ILE A 301 169.87 21.97 -91.46
N SER A 302 169.80 22.29 -92.76
CA SER A 302 170.68 21.75 -93.81
C SER A 302 170.19 22.10 -95.22
N MET A 303 170.52 23.32 -95.68
CA MET A 303 170.95 23.51 -97.06
C MET A 303 172.46 23.31 -97.09
N GLY A 304 172.92 22.23 -97.73
CA GLY A 304 174.34 22.06 -98.04
C GLY A 304 174.89 20.64 -98.10
N TYR A 305 174.13 19.62 -98.54
CA TYR A 305 174.66 18.56 -99.40
C TYR A 305 173.55 17.90 -100.21
N ASN A 306 174.00 17.38 -101.34
CA ASN A 306 173.30 17.02 -102.56
C ASN A 306 172.75 15.58 -102.51
N CYS A 307 171.89 15.25 -103.49
CA CYS A 307 171.64 13.92 -104.07
C CYS A 307 170.51 13.02 -103.47
N ASN A 308 169.38 13.05 -104.20
CA ASN A 308 168.62 11.92 -104.79
C ASN A 308 167.96 10.82 -103.94
N SER A 309 166.65 10.70 -104.20
CA SER A 309 165.91 9.49 -104.60
C SER A 309 165.01 8.83 -103.54
N THR A 310 163.67 8.96 -103.63
CA THR A 310 162.70 8.02 -104.28
C THR A 310 162.67 6.63 -103.60
N THR A 311 161.57 5.99 -103.19
CA THR A 311 160.25 5.78 -103.86
C THR A 311 159.36 4.80 -103.04
N LEU A 312 158.05 4.74 -103.40
CA LEU A 312 157.10 3.57 -103.38
C LEU A 312 156.39 3.24 -102.04
N GLN A 313 155.08 2.90 -101.96
CA GLN A 313 154.04 2.60 -102.97
C GLN A 313 152.65 2.32 -102.36
N PHE A 314 151.58 2.62 -103.13
CA PHE A 314 150.37 1.77 -103.48
C PHE A 314 149.42 1.24 -102.36
N LEU A 315 148.10 0.96 -102.52
CA LEU A 315 147.11 0.94 -103.63
C LEU A 315 145.66 0.69 -103.09
N CYS A 316 144.67 0.90 -103.99
CA CYS A 316 143.38 0.16 -104.21
C CYS A 316 142.05 0.43 -103.44
N SER A 317 141.11 1.10 -104.13
CA SER A 317 139.76 0.71 -104.67
C SER A 317 138.65 -0.11 -103.94
N ASN A 318 137.39 0.23 -104.34
CA ASN A 318 136.08 -0.49 -104.36
C ASN A 318 135.21 -0.50 -103.07
N GLN A 319 133.85 -0.56 -103.02
CA GLN A 319 132.70 -0.45 -103.95
C GLN A 319 131.36 -0.61 -103.15
N GLN A 320 130.29 0.13 -103.51
CA GLN A 320 128.79 -0.07 -103.44
C GLN A 320 127.97 -0.70 -102.26
N MET A 321 126.69 -0.21 -102.21
CA MET A 321 125.39 -0.83 -101.78
C MET A 321 125.10 -1.00 -100.27
N ALA A 322 123.88 -0.95 -99.71
CA ALA A 322 122.54 -0.46 -100.05
C ALA A 322 121.59 -0.72 -98.83
N THR A 323 120.47 0.03 -98.73
CA THR A 323 119.10 -0.39 -98.30
C THR A 323 118.67 -0.70 -96.84
N PHE A 324 117.46 -0.15 -96.55
CA PHE A 324 116.22 -0.75 -95.98
C PHE A 324 115.70 -0.40 -94.56
N CYS A 325 114.37 -0.18 -94.52
CA CYS A 325 113.40 0.16 -93.47
C CYS A 325 113.31 -0.78 -92.26
N LEU A 326 112.73 -0.31 -91.13
CA LEU A 326 111.49 -0.81 -90.48
C LEU A 326 111.27 -0.27 -89.05
N LEU A 327 109.98 0.04 -88.75
CA LEU A 327 109.26 0.13 -87.46
C LEU A 327 109.65 1.20 -86.42
#